data_AF-A0AAN0X5Y8-F1
#
_entry.id   AF-A0AAN0X5Y8-F1
#
_cell.length_a   1.000
_cell.length_b   1.000
_cell.length_c   1.000
_cell.angle_alpha   90.00
_cell.angle_beta   90.00
_cell.angle_gamma   90.00
#
_symmetry.space_group_name_H-M   'P 1'
#
loop_
_entity.id
_entity.type
_entity.pdbx_description
1 polymer ?
#
loop_
_entity_poly.entity_id
_entity_poly.type
_entity_poly.pdbx_seq_one_letter_code
_entity_poly.pdbx_strand_id
1 'polypeptide(L)'
;MRNSLIMYLLINNLLLIHFIGIEDIKIKDNKTLSKKYLIIMITSLLIYSGLFYVYKLFKDHNLLFIIPIIYITLIYMLTIVLKILNNILIAYNNKSKYSNDFLLSNSSLIAITFFALDKSHNFLEGINILILSSLSVLIALILTILIKKNFEKRLKSKILANETTYFFIMFILSLIPNIIILINNSESL
;
A
#
# COMPACT_ATOMS: atom_id res chain seq x y z
N MET A 1 -8.82 -10.13 21.31
CA MET A 1 -9.42 -9.48 20.13
C MET A 1 -8.54 -8.39 19.50
N ARG A 2 -8.00 -7.40 20.23
CA ARG A 2 -7.12 -6.37 19.62
C ARG A 2 -5.81 -6.94 19.01
N ASN A 3 -5.24 -7.97 19.64
CA ASN A 3 -4.07 -8.70 19.10
C ASN A 3 -4.37 -9.48 17.82
N SER A 4 -5.61 -9.97 17.61
CA SER A 4 -5.94 -10.70 16.38
C SER A 4 -6.08 -9.76 15.19
N LEU A 5 -6.57 -8.53 15.37
CA LEU A 5 -6.70 -7.55 14.28
C LEU A 5 -5.34 -7.10 13.74
N ILE A 6 -4.40 -6.76 14.63
CA ILE A 6 -3.04 -6.34 14.26
C ILE A 6 -2.29 -7.48 13.55
N MET A 7 -2.46 -8.71 14.05
CA MET A 7 -1.88 -9.89 13.43
C MET A 7 -2.49 -10.15 12.05
N TYR A 8 -3.81 -10.15 11.94
CA TYR A 8 -4.53 -10.37 10.68
C TYR A 8 -4.23 -9.27 9.64
N LEU A 9 -3.99 -8.04 10.10
CA LEU A 9 -3.55 -6.92 9.27
C LEU A 9 -2.11 -7.11 8.81
N LEU A 10 -1.16 -7.42 9.69
CA LEU A 10 0.21 -7.75 9.29
C LEU A 10 0.23 -8.90 8.28
N ILE A 11 -0.60 -9.92 8.50
CA ILE A 11 -0.68 -11.09 7.63
C ILE A 11 -1.21 -10.72 6.23
N ASN A 12 -2.37 -10.06 6.15
CA ASN A 12 -2.94 -9.67 4.86
C ASN A 12 -2.11 -8.59 4.15
N ASN A 13 -1.44 -7.72 4.89
CA ASN A 13 -0.58 -6.70 4.33
C ASN A 13 0.77 -7.24 3.85
N LEU A 14 1.27 -8.32 4.43
CA LEU A 14 2.43 -9.00 3.88
C LEU A 14 2.10 -9.78 2.59
N LEU A 15 0.88 -10.29 2.45
CA LEU A 15 0.36 -10.82 1.18
C LEU A 15 0.24 -9.71 0.12
N LEU A 16 -0.20 -8.51 0.51
CA LEU A 16 -0.28 -7.35 -0.38
C LEU A 16 1.08 -7.01 -1.02
N ILE A 17 2.20 -7.14 -0.31
CA ILE A 17 3.54 -6.92 -0.87
C ILE A 17 3.82 -7.83 -2.08
N HIS A 18 3.32 -9.07 -2.07
CA HIS A 18 3.53 -10.02 -3.16
C HIS A 18 2.90 -9.54 -4.48
N PHE A 19 1.75 -8.86 -4.40
CA PHE A 19 1.02 -8.37 -5.57
C PHE A 19 1.38 -6.94 -5.98
N ILE A 20 1.88 -6.14 -5.04
CA ILE A 20 1.97 -4.68 -5.18
C ILE A 20 3.41 -4.16 -5.13
N GLY A 21 4.27 -4.84 -4.36
CA GLY A 21 5.61 -4.35 -4.04
C GLY A 21 6.58 -4.33 -5.22
N ILE A 22 6.27 -5.02 -6.31
CA ILE A 22 7.16 -5.21 -7.47
C ILE A 22 7.48 -3.88 -8.18
N GLU A 23 6.47 -3.05 -8.43
CA GLU A 23 6.70 -1.73 -9.05
C GLU A 23 7.46 -0.80 -8.12
N ASP A 24 7.15 -0.86 -6.83
CA ASP A 24 7.72 0.02 -5.80
C ASP A 24 9.17 -0.33 -5.47
N ILE A 25 9.56 -1.61 -5.59
CA ILE A 25 10.94 -2.10 -5.39
C ILE A 25 11.95 -1.54 -6.40
N LYS A 26 11.48 -1.07 -7.57
CA LYS A 26 12.36 -0.38 -8.53
C LYS A 26 12.98 0.89 -7.91
N ILE A 27 12.35 1.44 -6.86
CA ILE A 27 12.85 2.57 -6.09
C ILE A 27 13.91 2.07 -5.09
N LYS A 28 15.18 2.32 -5.41
CA LYS A 28 16.32 1.83 -4.62
C LYS A 28 16.63 2.66 -3.37
N ASP A 29 16.13 3.90 -3.30
CA ASP A 29 16.42 4.81 -2.19
C ASP A 29 15.28 4.84 -1.16
N ASN A 30 15.62 4.48 0.09
CA ASN A 30 14.68 4.43 1.21
C ASN A 30 14.02 5.78 1.47
N LYS A 31 14.70 6.91 1.23
CA LYS A 31 14.12 8.25 1.45
C LYS A 31 13.04 8.54 0.41
N THR A 32 13.27 8.25 -0.86
CA THR A 32 12.23 8.36 -1.89
C THR A 32 11.06 7.40 -1.66
N LEU A 33 11.32 6.17 -1.21
CA LEU A 33 10.28 5.19 -0.89
C LEU A 33 9.41 5.63 0.28
N SER A 34 10.00 6.13 1.36
CA SER A 34 9.27 6.65 2.52
C SER A 34 8.39 7.85 2.15
N LYS A 35 8.89 8.79 1.35
CA LYS A 35 8.09 9.91 0.84
C LYS A 35 6.90 9.43 0.02
N LYS A 36 7.11 8.43 -0.84
CA LYS A 36 6.05 7.83 -1.66
C LYS A 36 4.95 7.20 -0.81
N TYR A 37 5.31 6.41 0.20
CA TYR A 37 4.33 5.78 1.09
C TYR A 37 3.60 6.77 2.00
N LEU A 38 4.23 7.88 2.37
CA LEU A 38 3.56 8.98 3.06
C LEU A 38 2.47 9.61 2.17
N ILE A 39 2.78 9.84 0.88
CA ILE A 39 1.79 10.33 -0.09
C ILE A 39 0.65 9.32 -0.27
N ILE A 40 0.96 8.02 -0.42
CA ILE A 40 -0.05 6.95 -0.51
C ILE A 40 -0.96 6.95 0.72
N MET A 41 -0.38 7.06 1.92
CA MET A 41 -1.15 7.08 3.16
C MET A 41 -2.11 8.28 3.21
N ILE A 42 -1.65 9.50 2.91
CA ILE A 42 -2.50 10.69 2.93
C ILE A 42 -3.59 10.61 1.87
N THR A 43 -3.24 10.22 0.65
CA THR A 43 -4.20 10.14 -0.47
C THR A 43 -5.22 9.03 -0.26
N SER A 44 -4.80 7.86 0.24
CA SER A 44 -5.73 6.78 0.60
C SER A 44 -6.70 7.19 1.70
N LEU A 45 -6.25 7.95 2.71
CA LEU A 45 -7.12 8.50 3.75
C LEU A 45 -8.18 9.45 3.18
N LEU A 46 -7.81 10.36 2.28
CA LEU A 46 -8.74 11.28 1.63
C LEU A 46 -9.79 10.53 0.80
N ILE A 47 -9.35 9.57 -0.03
CA ILE A 47 -10.25 8.77 -0.87
C ILE A 47 -11.18 7.92 -0.01
N TYR A 48 -10.64 7.22 0.99
CA TYR A 48 -11.43 6.40 1.92
C TYR A 48 -12.48 7.23 2.65
N SER A 49 -12.10 8.43 3.12
CA SER A 49 -13.04 9.34 3.79
C SER A 49 -14.20 9.73 2.89
N GLY A 50 -13.95 9.99 1.61
CA GLY A 50 -15.00 10.29 0.63
C GLY A 50 -15.85 9.07 0.22
N LEU A 51 -15.27 7.87 0.24
CA LEU A 51 -15.95 6.66 -0.27
C LEU A 51 -16.64 5.83 0.80
N PHE A 52 -16.26 5.90 2.08
CA PHE A 52 -16.67 4.92 3.09
C PHE A 52 -18.20 4.73 3.16
N TYR A 53 -18.96 5.82 3.32
CA TYR A 53 -20.41 5.74 3.46
C TYR A 53 -21.10 5.31 2.16
N VAL A 54 -20.62 5.81 1.01
CA VAL A 54 -21.13 5.42 -0.32
C VAL A 54 -20.88 3.94 -0.56
N TYR A 55 -19.71 3.44 -0.19
CA TYR A 55 -19.34 2.04 -0.31
C TYR A 55 -20.26 1.13 0.51
N LYS A 56 -20.53 1.48 1.78
CA LYS A 56 -21.45 0.69 2.62
C LYS A 56 -22.87 0.69 2.05
N LEU A 57 -23.39 1.85 1.66
CA LEU A 57 -24.70 1.95 1.04
C LEU A 57 -24.80 1.12 -0.26
N PHE A 58 -23.75 1.15 -1.09
CA PHE A 58 -23.74 0.39 -2.35
C PHE A 58 -23.58 -1.12 -2.11
N LYS A 59 -22.88 -1.52 -1.04
CA LYS A 59 -22.78 -2.93 -0.61
C LYS A 59 -24.15 -3.49 -0.25
N ASP A 60 -24.96 -2.73 0.49
CA ASP A 60 -26.29 -3.15 0.91
C ASP A 60 -27.28 -3.26 -0.27
N HIS A 61 -27.03 -2.54 -1.36
CA HIS A 61 -27.86 -2.54 -2.56
C HIS A 61 -27.29 -3.34 -3.75
N ASN A 62 -26.21 -4.13 -3.55
CA ASN A 62 -25.53 -4.88 -4.62
C ASN A 62 -25.02 -4.00 -5.79
N LEU A 63 -24.69 -2.74 -5.53
CA LEU A 63 -24.20 -1.75 -6.51
C LEU A 63 -22.68 -1.57 -6.49
N LEU A 64 -21.94 -2.51 -5.88
CA LEU A 64 -20.48 -2.41 -5.72
C LEU A 64 -19.71 -2.29 -7.04
N PHE A 65 -20.29 -2.76 -8.15
CA PHE A 65 -19.67 -2.64 -9.48
C PHE A 65 -19.44 -1.18 -9.92
N ILE A 66 -20.14 -0.21 -9.32
CA ILE A 66 -20.00 1.22 -9.62
C ILE A 66 -18.80 1.84 -8.88
N ILE A 67 -18.40 1.28 -7.74
CA ILE A 67 -17.35 1.85 -6.87
C ILE A 67 -16.03 2.10 -7.61
N PRO A 68 -15.50 1.19 -8.47
CA PRO A 68 -14.28 1.45 -9.22
C PRO A 68 -14.35 2.71 -10.11
N ILE A 69 -15.52 2.99 -10.69
CA ILE A 69 -15.74 4.18 -11.53
C ILE A 69 -15.68 5.45 -10.67
N ILE A 70 -16.35 5.42 -9.50
CA ILE A 70 -16.33 6.55 -8.56
C ILE A 70 -14.91 6.77 -8.03
N TYR A 71 -14.19 5.70 -7.72
CA TYR A 71 -12.80 5.74 -7.25
C TYR A 71 -11.87 6.42 -8.26
N ILE A 72 -11.91 6.01 -9.53
CA ILE A 72 -11.08 6.63 -10.59
C ILE A 72 -11.44 8.11 -10.74
N THR A 73 -12.73 8.45 -10.71
CA THR A 73 -13.20 9.84 -10.78
C THR A 73 -12.64 10.68 -9.63
N LEU A 74 -12.68 10.14 -8.40
CA LEU A 74 -12.13 10.78 -7.21
C LEU A 74 -10.61 11.01 -7.33
N ILE A 75 -9.86 10.02 -7.81
CA ILE A 75 -8.42 10.18 -8.05
C ILE A 75 -8.16 11.28 -9.07
N TYR A 76 -8.91 11.31 -10.17
CA TYR A 76 -8.73 12.32 -11.19
C TYR A 76 -8.96 13.73 -10.63
N MET A 77 -10.03 13.91 -9.84
CA MET A 77 -10.32 15.17 -9.16
C MET A 77 -9.22 15.54 -8.16
N LEU A 78 -8.75 14.60 -7.33
CA LEU A 78 -7.62 14.81 -6.42
C LEU A 78 -6.35 15.21 -7.17
N THR A 79 -6.07 14.59 -8.31
CA THR A 79 -4.91 14.89 -9.16
C THR A 79 -4.97 16.31 -9.71
N ILE A 80 -6.15 16.77 -10.13
CA ILE A 80 -6.40 18.15 -10.57
C ILE A 80 -6.18 19.12 -9.40
N VAL A 81 -6.79 18.86 -8.25
CA VAL A 81 -6.66 19.71 -7.05
C VAL A 81 -5.19 19.84 -6.64
N LEU A 82 -4.45 18.72 -6.60
CA LEU A 82 -3.03 18.73 -6.29
C LEU A 82 -2.20 19.47 -7.34
N LYS A 83 -2.58 19.42 -8.62
CA LYS A 83 -1.92 20.19 -9.69
C LYS A 83 -2.12 21.69 -9.50
N ILE A 84 -3.35 22.11 -9.19
CA ILE A 84 -3.67 23.50 -8.90
C ILE A 84 -2.90 23.98 -7.66
N LEU A 85 -2.91 23.20 -6.58
CA LEU A 85 -2.15 23.49 -5.36
C LEU A 85 -0.65 23.60 -5.64
N ASN A 86 -0.08 22.68 -6.42
CA ASN A 86 1.33 22.73 -6.81
C ASN A 86 1.64 23.98 -7.64
N ASN A 87 0.76 24.38 -8.57
CA ASN A 87 0.92 25.62 -9.34
C ASN A 87 0.92 26.87 -8.44
N ILE A 88 0.01 26.92 -7.45
CA ILE A 88 0.00 27.99 -6.45
C ILE A 88 1.32 27.99 -5.66
N LEU A 89 1.77 26.81 -5.19
CA LEU A 89 3.02 26.69 -4.45
C LEU A 89 4.26 27.06 -5.28
N ILE A 90 4.28 26.75 -6.57
CA ILE A 90 5.35 27.19 -7.48
C ILE A 90 5.36 28.72 -7.58
N ALA A 91 4.19 29.34 -7.75
CA ALA A 91 4.07 30.81 -7.80
C ALA A 91 4.57 31.48 -6.50
N TYR A 92 4.39 30.82 -5.35
CA TYR A 92 4.82 31.34 -4.05
C TYR A 92 6.27 30.98 -3.66
N ASN A 93 6.81 29.84 -4.10
CA ASN A 93 8.03 29.27 -3.52
C ASN A 93 9.12 28.89 -4.55
N ASN A 94 8.91 29.13 -5.85
CA ASN A 94 9.87 28.94 -6.97
C ASN A 94 10.58 27.58 -7.07
N LYS A 95 10.22 26.58 -6.25
CA LYS A 95 10.85 25.25 -6.20
C LYS A 95 9.83 24.16 -5.86
N SER A 96 9.10 23.66 -6.86
CA SER A 96 8.68 22.25 -6.91
C SER A 96 8.05 21.86 -8.24
N LYS A 97 8.63 20.90 -8.97
CA LYS A 97 7.90 20.09 -9.97
C LYS A 97 7.62 18.73 -9.34
N TYR A 98 6.44 18.54 -8.78
CA TYR A 98 5.96 17.20 -8.44
C TYR A 98 5.25 16.61 -9.66
N SER A 99 5.63 15.40 -10.08
CA SER A 99 4.93 14.67 -11.14
C SER A 99 3.72 13.97 -10.53
N ASN A 100 2.52 14.48 -10.82
CA ASN A 100 1.26 13.96 -10.30
C ASN A 100 0.83 12.62 -10.94
N ASP A 101 1.51 12.19 -12.01
CA ASP A 101 1.25 10.91 -12.72
C ASP A 101 1.37 9.69 -11.79
N PHE A 102 2.04 9.86 -10.65
CA PHE A 102 2.21 8.84 -9.63
C PHE A 102 0.88 8.30 -9.04
N LEU A 103 -0.18 9.11 -8.99
CA LEU A 103 -1.40 8.75 -8.24
C LEU A 103 -2.39 7.87 -9.03
N LEU A 104 -2.37 7.94 -10.36
CA LEU A 104 -3.41 7.34 -11.21
C LEU A 104 -3.29 5.82 -11.35
N SER A 105 -2.08 5.26 -11.19
CA SER A 105 -1.81 3.84 -11.44
C SER A 105 -1.08 3.14 -10.32
N ASN A 106 -1.00 3.74 -9.11
CA ASN A 106 -0.28 3.10 -8.02
C ASN A 106 -1.12 1.94 -7.44
N SER A 107 -0.71 0.71 -7.75
CA SER A 107 -1.34 -0.52 -7.27
C SER A 107 -1.45 -0.57 -5.74
N SER A 108 -0.47 -0.01 -5.01
CA SER A 108 -0.43 0.04 -3.55
C SER A 108 -1.55 0.92 -3.00
N LEU A 109 -1.74 2.10 -3.57
CA LEU A 109 -2.82 3.02 -3.22
C LEU A 109 -4.18 2.36 -3.40
N ILE A 110 -4.41 1.73 -4.55
CA ILE A 110 -5.68 1.06 -4.88
C ILE A 110 -5.97 -0.03 -3.86
N ALA A 111 -5.05 -0.97 -3.70
CA ALA A 111 -5.31 -2.14 -2.87
C ALA A 111 -5.48 -1.79 -1.40
N ILE A 112 -4.66 -0.87 -0.86
CA ILE A 112 -4.79 -0.44 0.54
C ILE A 112 -6.15 0.22 0.78
N THR A 113 -6.61 1.09 -0.14
CA THR A 113 -7.92 1.74 -0.01
C THR A 113 -9.07 0.75 -0.09
N PHE A 114 -9.09 -0.14 -1.07
CA PHE A 114 -10.17 -1.12 -1.23
C PHE A 114 -10.19 -2.16 -0.10
N PHE A 115 -9.02 -2.58 0.38
CA PHE A 115 -8.91 -3.48 1.52
C PHE A 115 -9.53 -2.86 2.78
N ALA A 116 -9.25 -1.57 3.03
CA ALA A 116 -9.87 -0.85 4.15
C ALA A 116 -11.39 -0.69 3.98
N LEU A 117 -11.89 -0.39 2.78
CA LEU A 117 -13.33 -0.28 2.52
C LEU A 117 -14.09 -1.60 2.76
N ASP A 118 -13.53 -2.72 2.31
CA ASP A 118 -14.17 -4.03 2.44
C ASP A 118 -14.14 -4.54 3.89
N LYS A 119 -12.97 -4.47 4.54
CA LYS A 119 -12.74 -5.09 5.86
C LYS A 119 -13.16 -4.25 7.06
N SER A 120 -13.37 -2.95 6.90
CA SER A 120 -13.81 -2.09 8.00
C SER A 120 -15.27 -2.36 8.38
N HIS A 121 -15.55 -2.52 9.68
CA HIS A 121 -16.92 -2.52 10.19
C HIS A 121 -17.40 -1.10 10.51
N ASN A 122 -16.50 -0.25 10.99
CA ASN A 122 -16.77 1.16 11.24
C ASN A 122 -15.67 2.07 10.62
N PHE A 123 -15.97 3.36 10.55
CA PHE A 123 -15.10 4.33 9.87
C PHE A 123 -13.67 4.37 10.45
N LEU A 124 -13.58 4.44 11.79
CA LEU A 124 -12.31 4.53 12.52
C LEU A 124 -11.45 3.27 12.38
N GLU A 125 -12.08 2.10 12.34
CA GLU A 125 -11.39 0.85 12.09
C GLU A 125 -10.72 0.84 10.72
N GLY A 126 -11.40 1.32 9.67
CA GLY A 126 -10.76 1.41 8.35
C GLY A 126 -9.63 2.43 8.29
N ILE A 127 -9.68 3.53 9.06
CA ILE A 127 -8.51 4.43 9.21
C ILE A 127 -7.32 3.67 9.79
N ASN A 128 -7.54 2.88 10.86
CA ASN A 128 -6.48 2.07 11.46
C ASN A 128 -5.92 1.05 10.46
N ILE A 129 -6.81 0.41 9.68
CA ILE A 129 -6.41 -0.52 8.61
C ILE A 129 -5.51 0.18 7.59
N LEU A 130 -5.89 1.36 7.08
CA LEU A 130 -5.09 2.12 6.11
C LEU A 130 -3.68 2.44 6.61
N ILE A 131 -3.58 2.96 7.82
CA ILE A 131 -2.31 3.36 8.42
C ILE A 131 -1.41 2.14 8.62
N LEU A 132 -1.94 1.07 9.20
CA LEU A 132 -1.18 -0.16 9.45
C LEU A 132 -0.77 -0.84 8.12
N SER A 133 -1.62 -0.79 7.10
CA SER A 133 -1.35 -1.38 5.78
C SER A 133 -0.26 -0.63 5.03
N SER A 134 -0.32 0.69 4.98
CA SER A 134 0.73 1.49 4.36
C SER A 134 2.08 1.35 5.06
N LEU A 135 2.10 1.31 6.40
CA LEU A 135 3.33 1.12 7.18
C LEU A 135 3.94 -0.27 6.99
N SER A 136 3.12 -1.32 7.02
CA SER A 136 3.61 -2.70 6.86
C SER A 136 4.22 -2.94 5.48
N VAL A 137 3.59 -2.45 4.41
CA VAL A 137 4.17 -2.54 3.06
C VAL A 137 5.49 -1.76 2.98
N LEU A 138 5.56 -0.54 3.53
CA LEU A 138 6.80 0.24 3.58
C LEU A 138 7.92 -0.51 4.30
N ILE A 139 7.65 -1.05 5.49
CA ILE A 139 8.62 -1.78 6.31
C ILE A 139 9.17 -2.97 5.52
N ALA A 140 8.30 -3.73 4.86
CA ALA A 140 8.73 -4.92 4.17
C ALA A 140 9.49 -4.63 2.86
N LEU A 141 9.16 -3.54 2.15
CA LEU A 141 9.96 -3.10 1.01
C LEU A 141 11.37 -2.68 1.45
N ILE A 142 11.49 -1.93 2.56
CA ILE A 142 12.79 -1.58 3.16
C ILE A 142 13.54 -2.85 3.54
N LEU A 143 12.87 -3.82 4.18
CA LEU A 143 13.47 -5.10 4.57
C LEU A 143 13.99 -5.86 3.35
N THR A 144 13.20 -5.90 2.25
CA THR A 144 13.57 -6.57 1.00
C THR A 144 14.82 -5.94 0.39
N ILE A 145 14.89 -4.60 0.35
CA ILE A 145 16.07 -3.85 -0.13
C ILE A 145 17.30 -4.18 0.73
N LEU A 146 17.15 -4.22 2.06
CA LEU A 146 18.24 -4.53 3.00
C LEU A 146 18.74 -5.97 2.85
N ILE A 147 17.83 -6.95 2.81
CA ILE A 147 18.16 -8.37 2.63
C ILE A 147 18.95 -8.54 1.33
N LYS A 148 18.45 -7.99 0.23
CA LYS A 148 19.14 -8.07 -1.05
C LYS A 148 20.53 -7.45 -1.01
N LYS A 149 20.67 -6.23 -0.45
CA LYS A 149 21.97 -5.56 -0.32
C LYS A 149 22.97 -6.40 0.49
N ASN A 150 22.50 -7.13 1.50
CA ASN A 150 23.33 -8.05 2.28
C ASN A 150 23.71 -9.30 1.48
N PHE A 151 22.78 -9.88 0.72
CA PHE A 151 23.04 -11.02 -0.18
C PHE A 151 24.09 -10.67 -1.25
N GLU A 152 23.95 -9.54 -1.93
CA GLU A 152 24.91 -9.08 -2.96
C GLU A 152 26.31 -8.85 -2.38
N LYS A 153 26.40 -8.27 -1.17
CA LYS A 153 27.70 -8.09 -0.48
C LYS A 153 28.39 -9.41 -0.16
N ARG A 154 27.64 -10.46 0.19
CA ARG A 154 28.19 -11.76 0.60
C ARG A 154 28.57 -12.65 -0.59
N LEU A 155 27.80 -12.64 -1.68
CA LEU A 155 27.97 -13.61 -2.77
C LEU A 155 29.08 -13.24 -3.78
N LYS A 156 29.61 -12.01 -3.78
CA LYS A 156 30.62 -11.50 -4.75
C LYS A 156 30.28 -11.70 -6.25
N SER A 157 29.12 -12.29 -6.59
CA SER A 157 28.66 -12.54 -7.95
C SER A 157 27.15 -12.24 -8.07
N LYS A 158 26.73 -11.77 -9.25
CA LYS A 158 25.30 -11.59 -9.58
C LYS A 158 24.72 -12.93 -10.03
N ILE A 159 24.23 -13.72 -9.08
CA ILE A 159 23.71 -15.08 -9.35
C ILE A 159 22.34 -15.06 -10.05
N LEU A 160 21.53 -14.03 -9.83
CA LEU A 160 20.20 -13.88 -10.44
C LEU A 160 20.00 -12.51 -11.07
N ALA A 161 19.09 -12.45 -12.05
CA ALA A 161 18.60 -11.18 -12.58
C ALA A 161 17.99 -10.35 -11.44
N ASN A 162 18.28 -9.05 -11.45
CA ASN A 162 18.04 -8.14 -10.32
C ASN A 162 16.60 -8.17 -9.78
N GLU A 163 15.62 -8.34 -10.66
CA GLU A 163 14.19 -8.40 -10.34
C GLU A 163 13.76 -9.75 -9.76
N THR A 164 14.31 -10.85 -10.28
CA THR A 164 14.00 -12.21 -9.79
C THR A 164 14.44 -12.42 -8.34
N THR A 165 15.54 -11.79 -7.91
CA THR A 165 15.99 -11.85 -6.51
C THR A 165 15.04 -11.10 -5.57
N TYR A 166 14.53 -9.94 -6.00
CA TYR A 166 13.53 -9.21 -5.24
C TYR A 166 12.23 -10.01 -5.11
N PHE A 167 11.77 -10.61 -6.22
CA PHE A 167 10.57 -11.43 -6.23
C PHE A 167 10.70 -12.62 -5.28
N PHE A 168 11.86 -13.31 -5.29
CA PHE A 168 12.12 -14.43 -4.40
C PHE A 168 12.12 -14.02 -2.92
N ILE A 169 12.77 -12.91 -2.57
CA ILE A 169 12.77 -12.39 -1.18
C ILE A 169 11.34 -12.02 -0.75
N MET A 170 10.57 -11.32 -1.60
CA MET A 170 9.18 -10.98 -1.32
C MET A 170 8.31 -12.22 -1.15
N PHE A 171 8.50 -13.24 -1.98
CA PHE A 171 7.80 -14.51 -1.87
C PHE A 171 8.05 -15.16 -0.50
N ILE A 172 9.32 -15.29 -0.09
CA ILE A 172 9.66 -15.84 1.24
C ILE A 172 9.02 -15.01 2.37
N LEU A 173 9.11 -13.68 2.30
CA LEU A 173 8.49 -12.80 3.30
C LEU A 173 6.97 -12.98 3.35
N SER A 174 6.31 -13.15 2.20
CA SER A 174 4.86 -13.35 2.12
C SER A 174 4.38 -14.69 2.70
N LEU A 175 5.26 -15.69 2.83
CA LEU A 175 4.92 -16.98 3.44
C LEU A 175 4.88 -16.94 4.97
N ILE A 176 5.64 -16.04 5.60
CA ILE A 176 5.70 -15.89 7.06
C ILE A 176 4.29 -15.70 7.66
N PRO A 177 3.44 -14.80 7.13
CA PRO A 177 2.04 -14.70 7.52
C PRO A 177 1.25 -16.00 7.50
N ASN A 178 1.36 -16.77 6.41
CA ASN A 178 0.59 -17.98 6.22
C ASN A 178 1.01 -19.05 7.22
N ILE A 179 2.32 -19.11 7.52
CA ILE A 179 2.87 -20.00 8.56
C ILE A 179 2.34 -19.60 9.95
N ILE A 180 2.31 -18.31 10.27
CA ILE A 180 1.78 -17.82 11.55
C ILE A 180 0.29 -18.15 11.68
N ILE A 181 -0.52 -17.95 10.63
CA ILE A 181 -1.95 -18.36 10.63
C ILE A 181 -2.07 -19.85 10.86
N LEU A 182 -1.28 -20.66 10.16
CA LEU A 182 -1.34 -22.12 10.25
C LEU A 182 -1.08 -22.59 11.69
N ILE A 183 -0.06 -22.02 12.33
CA ILE A 183 0.29 -22.33 13.72
C ILE A 183 -0.84 -21.89 14.66
N ASN A 184 -1.33 -20.66 14.52
CA ASN A 184 -2.37 -20.14 15.42
C ASN A 184 -3.74 -20.80 15.26
N ASN A 185 -4.12 -21.22 14.06
CA ASN A 185 -5.35 -21.98 13.86
C ASN A 185 -5.23 -23.41 14.39
N SER A 186 -4.02 -23.98 14.40
CA SER A 186 -3.78 -25.32 14.98
C SER A 186 -3.88 -25.37 16.51
N GLU A 187 -3.82 -24.22 17.21
CA GLU A 187 -4.05 -24.12 18.66
C GLU A 187 -5.55 -24.00 19.04
N SER A 188 -6.46 -23.97 18.05
CA SER A 188 -7.91 -23.84 18.25
C SER A 188 -8.72 -25.12 17.96
N LEU A 189 -8.05 -26.27 17.92
CA LEU A 189 -8.61 -27.62 17.93
C LEU A 189 -8.27 -28.30 19.26
#